data_AF-A0A6C0LME8-F1
#
_entry.id   AF-A0A6C0LME8-F1
#
_cell.length_a   1.000
_cell.length_b   1.000
_cell.length_c   1.000
_cell.angle_alpha   90.00
_cell.angle_beta   90.00
_cell.angle_gamma   90.00
#
_symmetry.space_group_name_H-M   'P 1'
#
loop_
_entity.id
_entity.type
_entity.pdbx_description
1 polymer ?
#
loop_
_entity_poly.entity_id
_entity_poly.type
_entity_poly.pdbx_seq_one_letter_code
_entity_poly.pdbx_strand_id
1 'polypeptide(L)'
;MVSNIVKGHKGIMDLELDLVPKGFWKEAIKQHNQDIIEYNKGQDKLPERLRYENTILRIKKLHEIDQKAAEKRNNLKYINYHTQS
;
A
#
# COMPACT_ATOMS: atom_id res chain seq x y z
N MET A 1 -12.24 -7.81 17.69
CA MET A 1 -12.47 -9.03 16.88
C MET A 1 -11.23 -9.25 16.05
N VAL A 2 -10.65 -10.46 16.06
CA VAL A 2 -9.53 -10.78 15.17
C VAL A 2 -10.13 -11.02 13.79
N SER A 3 -9.95 -10.08 12.88
CA SER A 3 -10.39 -10.19 11.49
C SER A 3 -9.62 -11.31 10.80
N ASN A 4 -10.31 -12.25 10.15
CA ASN A 4 -9.67 -13.36 9.44
C ASN A 4 -9.10 -12.85 8.10
N ILE A 5 -7.99 -12.11 8.19
CA ILE A 5 -7.36 -11.47 7.04
C ILE A 5 -6.11 -12.24 6.63
N VAL A 6 -6.05 -12.63 5.36
CA VAL A 6 -4.82 -13.12 4.72
C VAL A 6 -4.15 -11.97 3.99
N LYS A 7 -2.89 -11.68 4.34
CA LYS A 7 -2.18 -10.52 3.79
C LYS A 7 -1.98 -10.62 2.29
N GLY A 8 -2.22 -9.50 1.60
CA GLY A 8 -1.88 -9.31 0.20
C GLY A 8 -0.41 -9.01 0.01
N HIS A 9 -0.04 -8.65 -1.22
CA HIS A 9 1.34 -8.29 -1.57
C HIS A 9 1.38 -7.17 -2.60
N LYS A 10 1.97 -6.03 -2.22
CA LYS A 10 2.18 -4.85 -3.10
C LYS A 10 0.89 -4.40 -3.79
N GLY A 11 0.71 -4.74 -5.06
CA GLY A 11 -0.47 -4.40 -5.86
C GLY A 11 -1.68 -5.28 -5.60
N ILE A 12 -1.54 -6.34 -4.79
CA ILE A 12 -2.63 -7.23 -4.39
C ILE A 12 -3.11 -6.87 -2.99
N MET A 13 -4.42 -6.69 -2.85
CA MET A 13 -5.11 -6.34 -1.61
C MET A 13 -5.13 -7.52 -0.62
N ASP A 14 -5.33 -7.24 0.66
CA ASP A 14 -5.60 -8.26 1.67
C ASP A 14 -6.91 -9.03 1.34
N LEU A 15 -6.92 -10.34 1.60
CA LEU A 15 -8.13 -11.17 1.50
C LEU A 15 -8.86 -11.19 2.84
N GLU A 16 -10.08 -10.68 2.87
CA GLU A 16 -10.99 -10.76 4.01
C GLU A 16 -11.82 -12.04 3.95
N LEU A 17 -11.47 -13.04 4.76
CA LEU A 17 -12.16 -14.34 4.75
C LEU A 17 -13.59 -14.26 5.30
N ASP A 18 -13.88 -13.26 6.12
CA ASP A 18 -15.23 -13.07 6.67
C ASP A 18 -16.27 -12.73 5.59
N LEU A 19 -15.81 -12.31 4.39
CA LEU A 19 -16.64 -12.09 3.20
C LEU A 19 -16.82 -13.35 2.34
N VAL A 20 -16.06 -14.41 2.61
CA VAL A 20 -16.10 -15.68 1.88
C VAL A 20 -16.91 -16.69 2.68
N PRO A 21 -17.81 -17.49 2.07
CA PRO A 21 -18.47 -18.56 2.79
C PRO A 21 -17.45 -19.55 3.35
N LYS A 22 -17.59 -19.93 4.63
CA LYS A 22 -16.60 -20.74 5.37
C LYS A 22 -16.15 -22.02 4.67
N GLY A 23 -17.05 -22.67 3.92
CA GLY A 23 -16.74 -23.88 3.16
C GLY A 23 -15.72 -23.69 2.03
N PHE A 24 -15.51 -22.45 1.57
CA PHE A 24 -14.59 -22.10 0.49
C PHE A 24 -13.33 -21.36 0.96
N TRP A 25 -13.12 -21.22 2.27
CA TRP A 25 -11.96 -20.48 2.80
C TRP A 25 -10.64 -21.07 2.31
N LYS A 26 -10.54 -22.40 2.27
CA LYS A 26 -9.32 -23.07 1.81
C LYS A 26 -9.02 -22.73 0.34
N GLU A 27 -10.03 -22.78 -0.51
CA GLU A 27 -9.94 -22.47 -1.94
C GLU A 27 -9.62 -20.99 -2.14
N ALA A 28 -10.27 -20.08 -1.40
CA ALA A 28 -10.02 -18.65 -1.48
C ALA A 28 -8.58 -18.30 -1.06
N ILE A 29 -8.07 -18.87 0.02
CA ILE A 29 -6.67 -18.69 0.44
C ILE A 29 -5.71 -19.23 -0.62
N LYS A 30 -6.00 -20.40 -1.19
CA LYS A 30 -5.18 -21.00 -2.24
C LYS A 30 -5.14 -20.11 -3.48
N GLN A 31 -6.28 -19.61 -3.94
CA GLN A 31 -6.37 -18.72 -5.09
C GLN A 31 -5.63 -17.41 -4.83
N HIS A 32 -5.82 -16.80 -3.67
CA HIS A 32 -5.13 -15.56 -3.27
C HIS A 32 -3.60 -15.69 -3.30
N ASN A 33 -3.08 -16.80 -2.77
CA ASN A 33 -1.64 -17.07 -2.85
C ASN A 33 -1.15 -17.28 -4.29
N GLN A 34 -1.96 -17.93 -5.13
CA GLN A 34 -1.65 -18.11 -6.55
C GLN A 34 -1.62 -16.77 -7.28
N ASP A 35 -2.58 -15.87 -7.00
CA ASP A 35 -2.63 -14.53 -7.57
C ASP A 35 -1.36 -13.74 -7.22
N ILE A 36 -0.87 -13.86 -5.98
CA ILE A 36 0.41 -13.25 -5.55
C ILE A 36 1.60 -13.78 -6.36
N ILE A 37 1.66 -15.09 -6.59
CA ILE A 37 2.73 -15.72 -7.38
C ILE A 37 2.68 -15.22 -8.83
N GLU A 38 1.48 -15.19 -9.42
CA GLU A 38 1.28 -14.76 -10.81
C GLU A 38 1.57 -13.28 -11.00
N TYR A 39 1.16 -12.44 -10.06
CA TYR A 39 1.48 -11.02 -10.06
C TYR A 39 3.00 -10.80 -10.04
N ASN A 40 3.74 -11.47 -9.16
CA ASN A 40 5.19 -11.33 -9.08
C ASN A 40 5.86 -11.75 -10.41
N LYS A 41 5.45 -12.88 -10.98
CA LYS A 41 5.90 -13.32 -12.32
C LYS A 41 5.57 -12.29 -13.40
N GLY A 42 4.40 -11.68 -13.33
CA GLY A 42 3.99 -10.61 -14.24
C GLY A 42 4.89 -9.37 -14.10
N GLN A 43 5.16 -8.93 -12.87
CA GLN A 43 6.04 -7.80 -12.58
C GLN A 43 7.47 -8.04 -13.10
N ASP A 44 8.00 -9.24 -12.96
CA ASP A 44 9.34 -9.57 -13.45
C ASP A 44 9.45 -9.46 -14.98
N LYS A 45 8.36 -9.73 -15.70
CA LYS A 45 8.29 -9.60 -17.17
C LYS A 45 8.12 -8.15 -17.63
N LEU A 46 7.71 -7.23 -16.77
CA LEU A 46 7.58 -5.83 -17.12
C LEU A 46 8.96 -5.16 -17.20
N PRO A 47 9.14 -4.19 -18.12
CA PRO A 47 10.26 -3.26 -18.07
C PRO A 47 10.37 -2.63 -16.67
N GLU A 48 11.59 -2.49 -16.17
CA GLU A 48 11.85 -2.05 -14.80
C GLU A 48 11.10 -0.75 -14.43
N ARG A 49 11.08 0.23 -15.34
CA ARG A 49 10.37 1.50 -15.16
C ARG A 49 8.85 1.38 -14.97
N LEU A 50 8.25 0.25 -15.35
CA LEU A 50 6.81 -0.03 -15.27
C LEU A 50 6.45 -0.92 -14.08
N ARG A 51 7.45 -1.48 -13.39
CA ARG A 51 7.21 -2.32 -12.20
C ARG A 51 6.61 -1.47 -11.08
N TYR A 52 5.81 -2.10 -10.23
CA TYR A 52 5.13 -1.47 -9.10
C TYR A 52 6.09 -0.71 -8.19
N GLU A 53 7.28 -1.27 -7.93
CA GLU A 53 8.27 -0.63 -7.07
C GLU A 53 8.73 0.71 -7.64
N ASN A 54 9.00 0.77 -8.94
CA ASN A 54 9.53 1.97 -9.57
C ASN A 54 8.47 3.01 -9.92
N THR A 55 7.20 2.61 -9.94
CA THR A 55 6.06 3.48 -10.21
C THR A 55 5.38 3.91 -8.91
N ILE A 56 4.76 2.96 -8.21
CA ILE A 56 3.92 3.23 -7.04
C ILE A 56 4.74 3.59 -5.81
N LEU A 57 5.82 2.87 -5.50
CA LEU A 57 6.64 3.23 -4.32
C LEU A 57 7.32 4.58 -4.51
N ARG A 58 7.74 4.89 -5.75
CA ARG A 58 8.26 6.23 -6.09
C ARG A 58 7.23 7.33 -5.83
N ILE A 59 6.00 7.16 -6.31
CA ILE A 59 4.93 8.15 -6.09
C ILE A 59 4.61 8.31 -4.61
N LYS A 60 4.50 7.19 -3.87
CA LYS A 60 4.28 7.22 -2.41
C LYS A 60 5.38 8.02 -1.69
N LYS A 61 6.64 7.81 -2.07
CA LYS A 61 7.77 8.56 -1.51
C LYS A 61 7.70 10.05 -1.83
N LEU A 62 7.28 10.42 -3.04
CA LEU A 62 7.07 11.83 -3.41
C LEU A 62 6.00 12.48 -2.54
N HIS A 63 4.85 11.82 -2.38
CA HIS A 63 3.78 12.33 -1.51
C HIS A 63 4.22 12.46 -0.05
N GLU A 64 5.00 11.51 0.47
CA GLU A 64 5.53 11.59 1.83
C GLU A 64 6.46 12.80 2.02
N ILE A 65 7.32 13.07 1.04
CA ILE A 65 8.21 14.24 1.05
C ILE A 65 7.39 15.54 1.01
N ASP A 66 6.38 15.60 0.14
CA ASP A 66 5.52 16.77 -0.01
C ASP A 66 4.73 17.06 1.26
N GLN A 67 4.20 16.01 1.90
CA GLN A 67 3.49 16.11 3.17
C GLN A 67 4.41 16.66 4.27
N LYS A 68 5.60 16.09 4.43
CA LYS A 68 6.59 16.56 5.42
C LYS A 68 6.98 18.02 5.19
N ALA A 69 7.13 18.41 3.93
CA ALA A 69 7.43 19.80 3.57
C ALA A 69 6.25 20.73 3.91
N ALA A 70 5.00 20.30 3.70
CA ALA A 70 3.81 21.06 4.06
C ALA A 70 3.67 21.25 5.57
N GLU A 71 3.86 20.18 6.35
CA GLU A 71 3.86 20.22 7.82
C GLU A 71 4.92 21.20 8.35
N LYS A 72 6.15 21.14 7.81
CA LYS A 72 7.21 22.09 8.19
C LYS A 72 6.83 23.54 7.89
N ARG A 73 6.24 23.83 6.73
CA ARG A 73 5.77 25.18 6.37
C ARG A 73 4.66 25.66 7.31
N ASN A 74 3.72 24.79 7.67
CA ASN A 74 2.64 25.13 8.60
C ASN A 74 3.17 25.42 10.00
N ASN A 75 4.10 24.61 10.50
CA ASN A 75 4.74 24.83 11.80
C ASN A 75 5.52 26.15 11.83
N LEU A 76 6.27 26.47 10.77
CA LEU A 76 6.97 27.75 10.66
C LEU A 76 6.00 28.94 10.69
N LYS A 77 4.88 28.85 9.97
CA LYS A 77 3.83 29.86 10.04
C LYS A 77 3.31 30.02 11.46
N TYR A 78 2.93 28.92 12.12
CA TYR A 78 2.43 28.94 13.49
C TYR A 78 3.41 29.61 14.46
N ILE A 79 4.69 29.22 14.40
CA ILE A 79 5.74 29.82 15.24
C ILE A 79 5.81 31.33 14.99
N ASN A 80 5.90 31.76 13.73
CA ASN A 80 6.00 33.18 13.39
C ASN A 80 4.80 34.00 13.90
N TYR A 81 3.58 33.44 13.86
CA TYR A 81 2.39 34.11 14.41
C TYR A 81 2.47 34.30 15.93
N HIS A 82 3.10 33.37 16.66
CA HIS A 82 3.14 33.38 18.13
C HIS A 82 4.42 33.98 18.72
N THR A 83 5.48 34.20 17.92
CA THR A 83 6.68 34.94 18.34
C THR A 83 6.69 36.41 17.93
N GLN A 84 5.73 36.85 17.10
CA GLN A 84 5.52 38.26 16.74
C GLN A 84 4.40 38.95 17.56
N SER A 85 3.81 38.27 18.54
CA SER A 85 2.89 38.85 19.55
C SER A 85 3.62 39.02 20.88
#